data_AF-A0AAF0QEL5-F1
#
_entry.id   AF-A0AAF0QEL5-F1
#
_cell.length_a   1.000
_cell.length_b   1.000
_cell.length_c   1.000
_cell.angle_alpha   90.00
_cell.angle_beta   90.00
_cell.angle_gamma   90.00
#
_symmetry.space_group_name_H-M   'P 1'
#
loop_
_entity.id
_entity.type
_entity.pdbx_description
1 polymer ?
#
loop_
_entity_poly.entity_id
_entity_poly.type
_entity_poly.pdbx_seq_one_letter_code
_entity_poly.pdbx_strand_id
1 'polypeptide(L)'
;MERNNNLHRQVASLRQSLFDQIVGFNWFESLAWVQGYVDEQFIELEELQDDATPNFVEEVVTLFYNDSARFIHNIDQSLEEHPLDFAKLDNYMHQFKGSSSSIGAKKVKIECTQFMVYCRAGNVEG
;
A
#
# COMPACT_ATOMS: atom_id res chain seq x y z
N MET A 1 17.12 29.82 -38.11
CA MET A 1 17.40 28.83 -37.05
C MET A 1 16.29 28.77 -35.99
N GLU A 2 15.69 29.90 -35.57
CA GLU A 2 14.67 29.94 -34.50
C GLU A 2 13.34 29.22 -34.80
N ARG A 3 12.87 29.20 -36.06
CA ARG A 3 11.61 28.56 -36.44
C ARG A 3 11.60 27.04 -36.23
N ASN A 4 12.75 26.37 -36.41
CA ASN A 4 12.88 24.93 -36.21
C ASN A 4 12.84 24.58 -34.72
N ASN A 5 13.45 25.42 -33.87
CA ASN A 5 13.42 25.26 -32.42
C ASN A 5 12.01 25.41 -31.83
N ASN A 6 11.17 26.26 -32.44
CA ASN A 6 9.77 26.44 -32.02
C ASN A 6 8.92 25.19 -32.31
N LEU A 7 9.06 24.61 -33.52
CA LEU A 7 8.37 23.38 -33.88
C LEU A 7 8.81 22.18 -33.02
N HIS A 8 10.11 22.08 -32.71
CA HIS A 8 10.59 21.05 -31.78
C HIS A 8 10.02 21.20 -30.37
N ARG A 9 9.86 22.43 -29.86
CA ARG A 9 9.20 22.69 -28.57
C ARG A 9 7.71 22.33 -28.60
N GLN A 10 7.01 22.63 -29.70
CA GLN A 10 5.61 22.24 -29.86
C GLN A 10 5.45 20.72 -29.90
N VAL A 11 6.34 20.01 -30.61
CA VAL A 11 6.35 18.54 -30.63
C VAL A 11 6.69 17.96 -29.25
N ALA A 12 7.60 18.57 -28.50
CA ALA A 12 7.89 18.17 -27.13
C ALA A 12 6.68 18.37 -26.19
N SER A 13 5.97 19.50 -26.32
CA SER A 13 4.74 19.77 -25.57
C SER A 13 3.59 18.82 -25.94
N LEU A 14 3.46 18.45 -27.21
CA LEU A 14 2.52 17.43 -27.68
C LEU A 14 2.87 16.04 -27.15
N ARG A 15 4.16 15.66 -27.16
CA ARG A 15 4.62 14.40 -26.56
C ARG A 15 4.39 14.38 -25.06
N GLN A 16 4.62 15.49 -24.36
CA GLN A 16 4.35 15.60 -22.93
C GLN A 16 2.85 15.51 -22.65
N SER A 17 2.00 16.21 -23.40
CA SER A 17 0.54 16.14 -23.21
C SER A 17 -0.03 14.76 -23.54
N LEU A 18 0.53 14.08 -24.54
CA LEU A 18 0.17 12.70 -24.88
C LEU A 18 0.67 11.73 -23.81
N PHE A 19 1.87 11.95 -23.27
CA PHE A 19 2.37 11.23 -22.11
C PHE A 19 1.46 11.48 -20.91
N ASP A 20 1.08 12.71 -20.61
CA ASP A 20 0.18 13.02 -19.49
C ASP A 20 -1.22 12.42 -19.67
N GLN A 21 -1.73 12.32 -20.90
CA GLN A 21 -2.99 11.64 -21.19
C GLN A 21 -2.91 10.11 -21.15
N ILE A 22 -1.79 9.53 -21.61
CA ILE A 22 -1.61 8.06 -21.69
C ILE A 22 -1.01 7.50 -20.39
N VAL A 23 -0.29 8.29 -19.59
CA VAL A 23 0.46 7.89 -18.40
C VAL A 23 0.47 8.91 -17.24
N GLY A 24 -0.16 10.08 -17.36
CA GLY A 24 -0.02 11.22 -16.41
C GLY A 24 -0.90 11.20 -15.16
N PHE A 25 -1.53 10.09 -14.85
CA PHE A 25 -1.91 9.76 -13.49
C PHE A 25 -1.46 8.32 -13.31
N ASN A 26 -0.72 8.00 -12.26
CA ASN A 26 -0.26 6.66 -11.93
C ASN A 26 -1.39 5.65 -12.14
N TRP A 27 -1.43 5.00 -13.32
CA TRP A 27 -2.52 4.09 -13.67
C TRP A 27 -2.61 2.93 -12.69
N PHE A 28 -1.47 2.59 -12.09
CA PHE A 28 -1.38 1.66 -11.00
C PHE A 28 -2.17 2.12 -9.76
N GLU A 29 -2.04 3.37 -9.33
CA GLU A 29 -2.80 3.93 -8.21
C GLU A 29 -4.28 4.03 -8.55
N SER A 30 -4.64 4.63 -9.68
CA SER A 30 -6.05 4.71 -10.12
C SER A 30 -6.70 3.32 -10.23
N LEU A 31 -5.97 2.32 -10.73
CA LEU A 31 -6.42 0.94 -10.75
C LEU A 31 -6.52 0.36 -9.33
N ALA A 32 -5.55 0.64 -8.44
CA ALA A 32 -5.56 0.19 -7.06
C ALA A 32 -6.79 0.73 -6.30
N TRP A 33 -7.15 1.99 -6.52
CA TRP A 33 -8.37 2.63 -6.02
C TRP A 33 -9.64 1.98 -6.57
N VAL A 34 -9.74 1.86 -7.89
CA VAL A 34 -10.92 1.25 -8.55
C VAL A 34 -11.11 -0.22 -8.13
N GLN A 35 -10.03 -0.95 -7.91
CA GLN A 35 -10.03 -2.34 -7.43
C GLN A 35 -10.15 -2.45 -5.90
N GLY A 36 -10.20 -1.32 -5.19
CA GLY A 36 -10.36 -1.25 -3.74
C GLY A 36 -9.19 -1.83 -2.93
N TYR A 37 -7.97 -1.81 -3.47
CA TYR A 37 -6.76 -2.21 -2.76
C TYR A 37 -6.34 -1.16 -1.71
N VAL A 38 -6.53 0.12 -2.03
CA VAL A 38 -6.24 1.25 -1.14
C VAL A 38 -7.51 2.03 -0.77
N ASP A 39 -7.49 2.75 0.35
CA ASP A 39 -8.55 3.64 0.83
C ASP A 39 -8.05 5.06 1.11
N GLU A 40 -8.95 5.95 1.56
CA GLU A 40 -8.72 7.40 1.75
C GLU A 40 -7.40 7.74 2.46
N GLN A 41 -6.92 6.87 3.36
CA GLN A 41 -5.67 7.08 4.08
C GLN A 41 -4.44 7.15 3.16
N PHE A 42 -4.46 6.50 1.99
CA PHE A 42 -3.35 6.58 1.04
C PHE A 42 -3.26 7.97 0.38
N ILE A 43 -4.40 8.66 0.15
CA ILE A 43 -4.40 10.06 -0.32
C ILE A 43 -3.76 10.97 0.73
N GLU A 44 -4.15 10.79 2.01
CA GLU A 44 -3.55 11.55 3.11
C GLU A 44 -2.03 11.33 3.19
N LEU A 45 -1.54 10.14 2.85
CA LEU A 45 -0.10 9.86 2.79
C LEU A 45 0.58 10.59 1.63
N GLU A 46 -0.06 10.66 0.46
CA GLU A 46 0.44 11.42 -0.70
C GLU A 46 0.47 12.92 -0.43
N GLU A 47 -0.53 13.46 0.27
CA GLU A 47 -0.60 14.89 0.63
C GLU A 47 0.54 15.33 1.58
N LEU A 48 1.18 14.38 2.28
CA LEU A 48 2.33 14.65 3.15
C LEU A 48 3.66 14.74 2.39
N GLN A 49 3.70 14.33 1.11
CA GLN A 49 4.88 14.42 0.28
C GLN A 49 5.04 15.83 -0.30
N ASP A 50 6.20 16.43 -0.12
CA ASP A 50 6.53 17.76 -0.67
C ASP A 50 7.93 17.80 -1.32
N ASP A 51 8.31 18.98 -1.83
CA ASP A 51 9.62 19.19 -2.49
C ASP A 51 10.81 18.97 -1.54
N ALA A 52 10.60 19.03 -0.22
CA ALA A 52 11.63 18.76 0.79
C ALA A 52 11.73 17.26 1.12
N THR A 53 10.66 16.48 0.92
CA THR A 53 10.59 15.03 1.16
C THR A 53 10.08 14.24 -0.06
N PRO A 54 10.70 14.36 -1.25
CA PRO A 54 10.12 13.88 -2.51
C PRO A 54 9.93 12.35 -2.59
N ASN A 55 10.51 11.57 -1.68
CA ASN A 55 10.40 10.10 -1.64
C ASN A 55 9.58 9.60 -0.44
N PHE A 56 8.87 10.47 0.27
CA PHE A 56 8.17 10.11 1.51
C PHE A 56 7.24 8.91 1.34
N VAL A 57 6.41 8.89 0.29
CA VAL A 57 5.47 7.79 0.05
C VAL A 57 6.21 6.49 -0.23
N GLU A 58 7.26 6.53 -1.06
CA GLU A 58 8.10 5.37 -1.37
C GLU A 58 8.77 4.80 -0.11
N GLU A 59 9.31 5.67 0.75
CA GLU A 59 9.96 5.27 2.01
C GLU A 59 8.97 4.61 2.97
N VAL A 60 7.76 5.19 3.13
CA VAL A 60 6.71 4.65 4.00
C VAL A 60 6.19 3.31 3.47
N VAL A 61 5.95 3.21 2.16
CA VAL A 61 5.50 1.96 1.52
C VAL A 61 6.58 0.89 1.63
N THR A 62 7.85 1.24 1.45
CA THR A 62 8.99 0.32 1.61
C THR A 62 9.10 -0.17 3.06
N LEU A 63 8.94 0.72 4.03
CA LEU A 63 8.91 0.35 5.44
C LEU A 63 7.75 -0.61 5.74
N PHE A 64 6.56 -0.32 5.24
CA PHE A 64 5.40 -1.20 5.37
C PHE A 64 5.65 -2.59 4.79
N TYR A 65 6.26 -2.69 3.60
CA TYR A 65 6.59 -4.00 2.99
C TYR A 65 7.55 -4.81 3.87
N ASN A 66 8.59 -4.17 4.40
CA ASN A 66 9.54 -4.82 5.31
C ASN A 66 8.87 -5.29 6.61
N ASP A 67 8.03 -4.45 7.21
CA ASP A 67 7.28 -4.80 8.41
C ASP A 67 6.28 -5.93 8.14
N SER A 68 5.63 -5.92 6.98
CA SER A 68 4.69 -6.97 6.54
C SER A 68 5.37 -8.33 6.43
N ALA A 69 6.57 -8.40 5.85
CA ALA A 69 7.33 -9.65 5.76
C ALA A 69 7.65 -10.22 7.15
N ARG A 70 8.00 -9.34 8.11
CA ARG A 70 8.21 -9.74 9.51
C ARG A 70 6.92 -10.22 10.18
N PHE A 71 5.79 -9.53 9.97
CA PHE A 71 4.51 -9.97 10.52
C PHE A 71 4.13 -11.35 9.99
N ILE A 72 4.15 -11.55 8.67
CA ILE A 72 3.80 -12.82 8.03
C ILE A 72 4.68 -13.94 8.58
N HIS A 73 5.99 -13.74 8.64
CA HIS A 73 6.91 -14.73 9.20
C HIS A 73 6.58 -15.10 10.65
N ASN A 74 6.30 -14.12 11.51
CA ASN A 74 5.96 -14.37 12.91
C ASN A 74 4.60 -15.09 13.06
N ILE A 75 3.65 -14.79 12.18
CA ILE A 75 2.34 -15.46 12.12
C ILE A 75 2.54 -16.91 11.71
N ASP A 76 3.27 -17.18 10.62
CA ASP A 76 3.56 -18.54 10.15
C ASP A 76 4.23 -19.39 11.24
N GLN A 77 5.25 -18.83 11.89
CA GLN A 77 5.92 -19.51 13.01
C GLN A 77 4.96 -19.79 14.18
N SER A 78 4.05 -18.86 14.49
CA SER A 78 3.07 -19.05 15.55
C SER A 78 1.98 -20.07 15.19
N LEU A 79 1.72 -20.29 13.89
CA LEU A 79 0.79 -21.32 13.40
C LEU A 79 1.40 -22.73 13.45
N GLU A 80 2.73 -22.85 13.50
CA GLU A 80 3.43 -24.14 13.68
C GLU A 80 3.45 -24.59 15.16
N GLU A 81 3.14 -23.69 16.11
CA GLU A 81 3.13 -23.98 17.55
C GLU A 81 1.99 -24.92 17.96
N HIS A 82 2.29 -25.88 18.85
CA HIS A 82 1.31 -26.83 19.38
C HIS A 82 1.41 -26.90 20.92
N PRO A 83 0.37 -26.48 21.67
CA PRO A 83 -0.91 -25.95 21.18
C PRO A 83 -0.78 -24.53 20.58
N LEU A 84 -1.73 -24.16 19.71
CA LEU A 84 -1.79 -22.83 19.12
C LEU A 84 -2.06 -21.75 20.18
N ASP A 85 -1.29 -20.67 20.14
CA ASP A 85 -1.52 -19.48 20.95
C ASP A 85 -2.35 -18.44 20.17
N PHE A 86 -3.67 -18.55 20.29
CA PHE A 86 -4.60 -17.62 19.64
C PHE A 86 -4.47 -16.17 20.15
N ALA A 87 -4.04 -15.95 21.40
CA ALA A 87 -3.86 -14.61 21.93
C ALA A 87 -2.65 -13.92 21.29
N LYS A 88 -1.56 -14.68 21.08
CA LYS A 88 -0.39 -14.23 20.33
C LYS A 88 -0.73 -13.93 18.88
N LEU A 89 -1.49 -14.80 18.21
CA LEU A 89 -1.96 -14.57 16.84
C LEU A 89 -2.88 -13.33 16.73
N ASP A 90 -3.83 -13.13 17.65
CA ASP A 90 -4.69 -11.92 17.68
C ASP A 90 -3.83 -10.66 17.83
N ASN A 91 -2.79 -10.69 18.69
CA ASN A 91 -1.87 -9.57 18.87
C ASN A 91 -1.04 -9.25 17.61
N TYR A 92 -0.57 -10.27 16.87
CA TYR A 92 0.10 -10.03 15.59
C TYR A 92 -0.85 -9.43 14.56
N MET A 93 -2.07 -9.96 14.45
CA MET A 93 -3.06 -9.44 13.51
C MET A 93 -3.52 -8.02 13.86
N HIS A 94 -3.65 -7.70 15.15
CA HIS A 94 -3.96 -6.34 15.59
C HIS A 94 -2.88 -5.34 15.17
N GLN A 95 -1.60 -5.70 15.35
CA GLN A 95 -0.48 -4.85 14.94
C GLN A 95 -0.40 -4.72 13.41
N PHE A 96 -0.55 -5.84 12.69
CA PHE A 96 -0.50 -5.83 11.24
C PHE A 96 -1.65 -5.00 10.65
N LYS A 97 -2.87 -5.15 11.18
CA LYS A 97 -4.02 -4.29 10.87
C LYS A 97 -3.71 -2.81 11.06
N GLY A 98 -3.06 -2.44 12.17
CA GLY A 98 -2.67 -1.06 12.45
C GLY A 98 -1.71 -0.51 11.40
N SER A 99 -0.67 -1.27 11.07
CA SER A 99 0.31 -0.93 10.03
C SER A 99 -0.33 -0.86 8.62
N SER A 100 -1.24 -1.77 8.28
CA SER A 100 -2.00 -1.70 7.03
C SER A 100 -2.92 -0.50 6.98
N SER A 101 -3.51 -0.14 8.12
CA SER A 101 -4.39 1.03 8.21
C SER A 101 -3.60 2.31 7.95
N SER A 102 -2.37 2.46 8.47
CA SER A 102 -1.58 3.70 8.31
C SER A 102 -1.16 4.02 6.88
N ILE A 103 -1.19 3.03 5.96
CA ILE A 103 -0.89 3.23 4.54
C ILE A 103 -2.13 3.05 3.65
N GLY A 104 -3.32 2.95 4.25
CA GLY A 104 -4.56 2.72 3.51
C GLY A 104 -4.67 1.38 2.81
N ALA A 105 -3.93 0.34 3.20
CA ALA A 105 -4.00 -1.00 2.61
C ALA A 105 -5.30 -1.72 3.02
N LYS A 106 -6.40 -1.34 2.36
CA LYS A 106 -7.78 -1.71 2.69
C LYS A 106 -8.01 -3.20 2.76
N LYS A 107 -7.57 -3.97 1.76
CA LYS A 107 -7.80 -5.43 1.73
C LYS A 107 -7.08 -6.14 2.87
N VAL A 108 -5.81 -5.81 3.11
CA VAL A 108 -5.02 -6.40 4.21
C VAL A 108 -5.68 -6.10 5.56
N LYS A 109 -6.13 -4.86 5.77
CA LYS A 109 -6.88 -4.45 6.97
C LYS A 109 -8.14 -5.30 7.21
N ILE A 110 -8.87 -5.64 6.14
CA ILE A 110 -10.07 -6.49 6.22
C ILE A 110 -9.70 -7.92 6.60
N GLU A 111 -8.71 -8.51 5.93
CA GLU A 111 -8.25 -9.88 6.20
C GLU A 111 -7.74 -10.02 7.65
N CYS A 112 -6.92 -9.08 8.13
CA CYS A 112 -6.48 -9.07 9.53
C CYS A 112 -7.67 -8.98 10.49
N THR A 113 -8.69 -8.17 10.18
CA THR A 113 -9.89 -8.06 11.01
C THR A 113 -10.67 -9.38 11.07
N GLN A 114 -10.80 -10.07 9.95
CA GLN A 114 -11.46 -11.38 9.90
C GLN A 114 -10.65 -12.43 10.67
N PHE A 115 -9.32 -12.46 10.49
CA PHE A 115 -8.44 -13.38 11.21
C PHE A 115 -8.56 -13.20 12.73
N MET A 116 -8.61 -11.96 13.22
CA MET A 116 -8.82 -11.68 14.65
C MET A 116 -10.14 -12.28 15.18
N VAL A 117 -11.20 -12.32 14.37
CA VAL A 117 -12.46 -12.99 14.75
C VAL A 117 -12.22 -14.48 14.96
N TYR A 118 -11.46 -15.13 14.08
CA TYR A 118 -11.10 -16.55 14.22
C TYR A 118 -10.25 -16.81 15.46
N CYS A 119 -9.25 -15.96 15.73
CA CYS A 119 -8.45 -16.07 16.95
C CYS A 119 -9.31 -16.01 18.21
N ARG A 120 -10.23 -15.04 18.28
CA ARG A 120 -11.12 -14.85 19.44
C ARG A 120 -12.12 -15.98 19.61
N ALA A 121 -12.51 -16.64 18.52
CA ALA A 121 -13.35 -17.83 18.54
C ALA A 121 -12.56 -19.12 18.82
N GLY A 122 -11.22 -19.08 18.79
CA GLY A 122 -10.38 -20.28 18.84
C GLY A 122 -10.57 -21.19 17.62
N ASN A 123 -10.94 -20.62 16.46
CA ASN A 123 -11.17 -21.37 15.24
C ASN A 123 -9.85 -21.64 14.51
N VAL A 124 -9.44 -22.92 14.46
CA VAL A 124 -8.22 -23.36 13.77
C VAL A 124 -8.39 -23.39 12.24
N GLU A 125 -9.62 -23.58 11.75
CA GLU A 125 -9.87 -23.76 10.31
C GLU A 125 -9.96 -22.44 9.52
N GLY A 126 -10.09 -21.31 10.24
CA GLY A 126 -10.41 -20.02 9.64
C GLY A 126 -11.89 -19.88 9.35
#